data_AF-A0A2K8PEH3-F1
#
_entry.id   AF-A0A2K8PEH3-F1
#
_cell.length_a   1.000
_cell.length_b   1.000
_cell.length_c   1.000
_cell.angle_alpha   90.00
_cell.angle_beta   90.00
_cell.angle_gamma   90.00
#
_symmetry.space_group_name_H-M   'P 1'
#
loop_
_entity.id
_entity.type
_entity.pdbx_description
1 polymer ?
#
loop_
_entity_poly.entity_id
_entity_poly.type
_entity_poly.pdbx_seq_one_letter_code
_entity_poly.pdbx_strand_id
1 'polypeptide(L)'
;MSSDYPFADGYNLAWDLTGFGGADEEIVESVSLSRDQFLAIRHLFALGDDPWMVAGEYRVAPGIWGHVRDAVPGLRFQRDADYFLGARQALPDGRFWRPAPGTATPGPVPPP
;
A
#
# COMPACT_ATOMS: atom_id res chain seq x y z
N MET A 1 -7.52 -8.11 -24.96
CA MET A 1 -6.36 -7.24 -25.23
C MET A 1 -5.59 -7.18 -23.94
N SER A 2 -4.30 -7.55 -24.00
CA SER A 2 -3.39 -7.69 -22.87
C SER A 2 -3.41 -6.41 -22.03
N SER A 3 -3.86 -6.51 -20.78
CA SER A 3 -3.66 -5.43 -19.81
C SER A 3 -2.17 -5.43 -19.48
N ASP A 4 -1.38 -4.76 -20.31
CA ASP A 4 0.04 -4.50 -20.13
C ASP A 4 0.24 -3.48 -18.99
N TYR A 5 -0.27 -3.81 -17.80
CA TYR A 5 0.03 -3.12 -16.57
C TYR A 5 1.28 -3.76 -15.98
N PRO A 6 2.42 -3.05 -15.92
CA PRO A 6 3.73 -3.58 -15.49
C PRO A 6 3.82 -3.89 -13.98
N PHE A 7 2.69 -4.14 -13.33
CA PHE A 7 2.54 -4.28 -11.87
C PHE A 7 1.96 -5.62 -11.45
N ALA A 8 1.56 -6.47 -12.41
CA ALA A 8 0.91 -7.75 -12.13
C ALA A 8 1.85 -8.80 -11.51
N ASP A 9 3.16 -8.62 -11.64
CA ASP A 9 4.18 -9.56 -11.14
C ASP A 9 4.68 -9.22 -9.73
N GLY A 10 4.39 -8.02 -9.21
CA GLY A 10 4.76 -7.56 -7.88
C GLY A 10 6.25 -7.25 -7.70
N TYR A 11 7.04 -7.22 -8.77
CA TYR A 11 8.45 -6.83 -8.70
C TYR A 11 8.57 -5.31 -8.52
N ASN A 12 9.46 -4.88 -7.61
CA ASN A 12 9.71 -3.47 -7.27
C ASN A 12 8.52 -2.70 -6.70
N LEU A 13 7.68 -3.37 -5.90
CA LEU A 13 6.69 -2.70 -5.07
C LEU A 13 7.18 -2.63 -3.62
N ALA A 14 7.01 -1.47 -3.00
CA ALA A 14 7.09 -1.27 -1.56
C ALA A 14 5.66 -1.13 -1.03
N TRP A 15 5.34 -1.93 -0.02
CA TRP A 15 4.02 -1.91 0.62
C TRP A 15 4.14 -1.32 2.00
N ASP A 16 3.15 -0.51 2.37
CA ASP A 16 3.18 0.17 3.64
C ASP A 16 1.79 0.30 4.26
N LEU A 17 1.79 0.35 5.59
CA LEU A 17 0.68 0.86 6.38
C LEU A 17 1.13 2.18 7.00
N THR A 18 0.47 3.27 6.61
CA THR A 18 0.77 4.61 7.10
C THR A 18 -0.42 5.13 7.91
N GLY A 19 -0.17 5.59 9.13
CA GLY A 19 -1.12 6.28 9.99
C GLY A 19 -0.84 7.77 10.02
N PHE A 20 -1.85 8.59 9.78
CA PHE A 20 -1.80 10.03 9.86
C PHE A 20 -2.58 10.50 11.10
N GLY A 21 -1.91 11.21 12.00
CA GLY A 21 -2.49 11.73 13.23
C GLY A 21 -3.35 12.95 12.97
N GLY A 22 -4.58 12.93 13.47
CA GLY A 22 -5.61 13.98 13.42
C GLY A 22 -5.26 15.31 12.74
N ALA A 23 -5.30 16.40 13.49
CA ALA A 23 -5.42 17.77 12.96
C ALA A 23 -4.24 18.25 12.08
N ASP A 24 -3.07 17.64 12.23
CA ASP A 24 -1.83 18.11 11.58
C ASP A 24 -1.37 17.19 10.44
N GLU A 25 -2.13 16.12 10.14
CA GLU A 25 -1.83 15.12 9.10
C GLU A 25 -0.39 14.55 9.22
N GLU A 26 0.19 14.57 10.42
CA GLU A 26 1.56 14.07 10.65
C GLU A 26 1.56 12.53 10.61
N ILE A 27 2.61 11.94 10.04
CA ILE A 27 2.79 10.49 10.07
C ILE A 27 3.07 10.06 11.51
N VAL A 28 2.11 9.40 12.15
CA VAL A 28 2.24 8.85 13.51
C VAL A 28 2.73 7.41 13.53
N GLU A 29 2.61 6.71 12.40
CA GLU A 29 3.06 5.33 12.23
C GLU A 29 3.30 5.07 10.73
N SER A 30 4.43 4.46 10.38
CA SER A 30 4.70 4.00 9.01
C SER A 30 5.43 2.67 9.09
N VAL A 31 4.77 1.61 8.62
CA VAL A 31 5.31 0.25 8.70
C VAL A 31 5.43 -0.32 7.30
N SER A 32 6.63 -0.75 6.93
CA SER A 32 6.86 -1.51 5.71
C SER A 32 6.30 -2.92 5.86
N LEU A 33 5.56 -3.38 4.87
CA LEU A 33 4.92 -4.69 4.85
C LEU A 33 5.68 -5.63 3.91
N SER A 34 5.75 -6.91 4.27
CA SER A 34 6.10 -7.94 3.31
C SER A 34 4.95 -8.16 2.33
N ARG A 35 5.24 -8.82 1.20
CA ARG A 35 4.22 -9.22 0.22
C ARG A 35 3.09 -10.04 0.88
N ASP A 36 3.45 -11.00 1.72
CA ASP A 36 2.49 -11.89 2.36
C ASP A 36 1.59 -11.13 3.37
N GLN A 37 2.17 -10.20 4.13
CA GLN A 37 1.42 -9.34 5.04
C GLN A 37 0.45 -8.43 4.28
N PHE A 38 0.93 -7.81 3.19
CA PHE A 38 0.11 -6.96 2.36
C PHE A 38 -1.06 -7.73 1.74
N LEU A 39 -0.82 -8.93 1.20
CA LEU A 39 -1.88 -9.78 0.64
C LEU A 39 -2.90 -10.21 1.70
N ALA A 40 -2.43 -10.62 2.89
CA ALA A 40 -3.31 -10.99 4.00
C ALA A 40 -4.25 -9.84 4.41
N ILE A 41 -3.73 -8.61 4.50
CA ILE A 41 -4.54 -7.43 4.79
C ILE A 41 -5.46 -7.09 3.62
N ARG A 42 -4.98 -7.18 2.37
CA ARG A 42 -5.76 -6.93 1.16
C ARG A 42 -7.04 -7.78 1.12
N HIS A 43 -6.95 -9.05 1.50
CA HIS A 43 -8.11 -9.95 1.49
C HIS A 43 -9.23 -9.55 2.46
N LEU A 44 -8.99 -8.58 3.36
CA LEU A 44 -10.00 -8.01 4.23
C LEU A 44 -10.87 -6.95 3.53
N PHE A 45 -10.46 -6.45 2.36
CA PHE A 45 -11.20 -5.46 1.60
C PHE A 45 -12.14 -6.12 0.58
N ALA A 46 -13.38 -5.65 0.51
CA ALA A 46 -14.36 -6.08 -0.49
C ALA A 46 -14.14 -5.35 -1.84
N LEU A 47 -12.90 -5.36 -2.35
CA LEU A 47 -12.51 -4.72 -3.61
C LEU A 47 -12.10 -5.81 -4.62
N GLY A 48 -12.88 -5.93 -5.69
CA GLY A 48 -12.61 -6.87 -6.79
C GLY A 48 -11.39 -6.46 -7.62
N ASP A 49 -10.64 -7.48 -8.07
CA ASP A 49 -9.49 -7.55 -8.99
C ASP A 49 -8.34 -6.55 -8.84
N ASP A 50 -7.10 -7.03 -9.12
CA ASP A 50 -5.74 -6.48 -8.87
C ASP A 50 -5.37 -5.02 -9.25
N PRO A 51 -6.03 -4.29 -10.19
CA PRO A 51 -5.60 -2.94 -10.59
C PRO A 51 -5.55 -1.88 -9.46
N TRP A 52 -6.30 -2.11 -8.38
CA TRP A 52 -6.35 -1.29 -7.18
C TRP A 52 -5.05 -1.25 -6.36
N MET A 53 -4.19 -2.28 -6.46
CA MET A 53 -2.95 -2.39 -5.69
C MET A 53 -1.82 -1.47 -6.20
N VAL A 54 -2.13 -0.59 -7.15
CA VAL A 54 -1.14 0.27 -7.81
C VAL A 54 -1.43 1.74 -7.53
N ALA A 55 -2.69 2.13 -7.33
CA ALA A 55 -3.11 3.52 -7.25
C ALA A 55 -4.04 3.74 -6.05
N GLY A 56 -3.46 4.02 -4.88
CA GLY A 56 -4.22 4.56 -3.75
C GLY A 56 -3.79 4.04 -2.40
N GLU A 57 -3.92 4.93 -1.42
CA GLU A 57 -3.91 4.63 0.00
C GLU A 57 -5.34 4.25 0.41
N TYR A 58 -5.57 3.01 0.81
CA TYR A 58 -6.89 2.50 1.19
C TYR A 58 -7.10 2.65 2.69
N ARG A 59 -8.14 3.39 3.07
CA ARG A 59 -8.47 3.60 4.47
C ARG A 59 -8.74 2.27 5.17
N VAL A 60 -7.94 1.98 6.19
CA VAL A 60 -8.09 0.83 7.09
C VAL A 60 -9.06 1.22 8.20
N ALA A 61 -10.33 0.87 8.02
CA ALA A 61 -11.37 1.19 8.98
C ALA A 61 -11.12 0.52 10.36
N PRO A 62 -11.48 1.16 11.49
CA PRO A 62 -11.31 0.58 12.82
C PRO A 62 -11.88 -0.83 13.00
N GLY A 63 -12.94 -1.16 12.27
CA GLY A 63 -13.57 -2.48 12.30
C GLY A 63 -12.67 -3.65 11.86
N ILE A 64 -11.59 -3.39 11.10
CA ILE A 64 -10.66 -4.43 10.63
C ILE A 64 -9.30 -4.41 11.35
N TRP A 65 -9.08 -3.49 12.29
CA TRP A 65 -7.79 -3.33 13.00
C TRP A 65 -7.34 -4.56 13.80
N GLY A 66 -8.28 -5.40 14.26
CA GLY A 66 -7.94 -6.68 14.88
C GLY A 66 -7.21 -7.60 13.90
N HIS A 67 -7.82 -7.84 12.75
CA HIS A 67 -7.27 -8.70 11.70
C HIS A 67 -5.95 -8.17 11.13
N VAL A 68 -5.79 -6.84 11.04
CA VAL A 68 -4.52 -6.25 10.59
C VAL A 68 -3.39 -6.48 11.60
N ARG A 69 -3.68 -6.43 12.90
CA ARG A 69 -2.68 -6.76 13.94
C ARG A 69 -2.24 -8.21 13.91
N ASP A 70 -3.14 -9.12 13.54
CA ASP A 70 -2.81 -10.54 13.37
C ASP A 70 -1.83 -10.72 12.19
N ALA A 71 -2.00 -9.95 11.12
CA ALA A 71 -1.09 -9.96 9.96
C ALA A 71 0.23 -9.22 10.22
N VAL A 72 0.23 -8.19 11.07
CA VAL A 72 1.39 -7.33 11.36
C VAL A 72 1.61 -7.25 12.87
N PRO A 73 2.33 -8.23 13.44
CA PRO A 73 2.62 -8.25 14.88
C PRO A 73 3.36 -6.99 15.32
N GLY A 74 2.89 -6.37 16.41
CA GLY A 74 3.49 -5.17 16.98
C GLY A 74 2.81 -3.85 16.58
N LEU A 75 1.87 -3.89 15.62
CA LEU A 75 1.09 -2.72 15.25
C LEU A 75 0.15 -2.30 16.39
N ARG A 76 0.09 -1.01 16.71
CA ARG A 76 -0.67 -0.54 17.89
C ARG A 76 -2.00 0.10 17.56
N PHE A 77 -2.12 0.76 16.41
CA PHE A 77 -3.24 1.61 16.02
C PHE A 77 -3.56 2.73 17.05
N GLN A 78 -3.49 3.98 16.62
CA GLN A 78 -3.89 5.12 17.42
C GLN A 78 -5.35 5.49 17.12
N ARG A 79 -6.15 5.72 18.16
CA ARG A 79 -7.61 5.92 18.05
C ARG A 79 -7.98 7.12 17.16
N ASP A 80 -7.17 8.17 17.20
CA ASP A 80 -7.44 9.45 16.53
C ASP A 80 -6.60 9.63 15.25
N ALA A 81 -6.06 8.52 14.72
CA ALA A 81 -5.30 8.51 13.48
C ALA A 81 -6.05 7.77 12.38
N ASP A 82 -5.93 8.28 11.16
CA ASP A 82 -6.42 7.63 9.96
C ASP A 82 -5.31 6.77 9.35
N TYR A 83 -5.60 5.48 9.20
CA TYR A 83 -4.65 4.51 8.67
C TYR A 83 -4.97 4.17 7.23
N PHE A 84 -3.94 4.06 6.42
CA PHE A 84 -4.05 3.73 5.01
C PHE A 84 -3.07 2.64 4.62
N LEU A 85 -3.59 1.65 3.88
CA LEU A 85 -2.80 0.61 3.24
C LEU A 85 -2.40 1.09 1.84
N GLY A 86 -1.10 1.14 1.58
CA GLY A 86 -0.54 1.65 0.33
C GLY A 86 0.42 0.68 -0.34
N ALA A 87 0.59 0.89 -1.65
CA ALA A 87 1.66 0.32 -2.44
C ALA A 87 2.33 1.43 -3.25
N ARG A 88 3.66 1.38 -3.35
CA ARG A 88 4.49 2.35 -4.06
C ARG A 88 5.45 1.61 -4.97
N GLN A 89 5.80 2.18 -6.10
CA GLN A 89 6.87 1.64 -6.93
C GLN A 89 8.22 2.01 -6.31
N ALA A 90 9.06 1.01 -6.04
CA ALA A 90 10.48 1.21 -5.79
C ALA A 90 11.15 1.43 -7.14
N LEU A 91 11.71 2.62 -7.34
CA LEU A 91 12.47 2.93 -8.54
C LEU A 91 13.90 2.40 -8.41
N PRO A 92 14.58 2.04 -9.52
CA PRO A 92 15.95 1.52 -9.50
C PRO A 92 16.97 2.45 -8.83
N ASP A 93 16.66 3.74 -8.73
CA ASP A 93 17.48 4.77 -8.09
C ASP A 93 17.18 4.96 -6.59
N GLY A 94 16.36 4.09 -6.00
CA GLY A 94 15.99 4.13 -4.59
C GLY A 94 14.87 5.12 -4.25
N ARG A 95 14.29 5.82 -5.23
CA ARG A 95 13.12 6.68 -5.01
C ARG A 95 11.83 5.87 -4.99
N PHE A 96 10.81 6.44 -4.35
CA PHE A 96 9.45 5.89 -4.37
C PHE A 96 8.57 6.70 -5.31
N TRP A 97 7.85 6.03 -6.19
CA TRP A 97 6.84 6.66 -7.05
C TRP A 97 5.43 6.18 -6.70
N ARG A 98 4.48 7.11 -6.79
CA ARG A 98 3.05 6.87 -6.61
C ARG A 98 2.33 7.33 -7.89
N PRO A 99 1.51 6.50 -8.53
CA PRO A 99 0.61 6.99 -9.57
C PRO A 99 -0.46 7.87 -8.93
N ALA A 100 -0.50 9.13 -9.35
CA ALA A 100 -1.71 9.94 -9.20
C ALA A 100 -2.70 9.55 -10.32
N PRO A 101 -4.03 9.65 -10.08
CA PRO A 101 -5.02 9.46 -11.15
C PRO A 101 -4.66 10.32 -12.38
N GLY A 102 -4.49 9.67 -13.54
CA GLY A 102 -4.15 10.35 -14.80
C GLY A 102 -2.66 10.59 -15.07
N THR A 103 -1.74 10.07 -14.24
CA THR A 103 -0.29 10.17 -14.52
C THR A 103 0.26 8.93 -15.22
N ALA A 104 1.11 9.14 -16.23
CA ALA A 104 1.83 8.08 -16.91
C ALA A 104 2.96 7.53 -16.02
N THR A 105 3.15 6.21 -16.05
CA THR A 105 4.16 5.51 -15.26
C THR A 105 5.57 5.87 -15.73
N PRO A 106 6.55 6.00 -14.82
CA PRO A 106 7.92 6.37 -15.17
C PRO A 106 8.65 5.16 -15.75
N GLY A 107 8.36 4.83 -17.01
CA GLY A 107 9.13 3.91 -17.86
C GLY A 107 9.21 2.45 -17.38
N PRO A 108 9.63 1.52 -18.26
CA PRO A 108 9.82 0.12 -17.89
C PRO A 108 11.01 -0.02 -16.93
N VAL A 109 10.81 -0.83 -15.89
CA VAL A 109 11.89 -1.31 -15.01
C VAL A 109 12.84 -2.17 -15.86
N PRO A 110 14.19 -2.03 -15.74
CA PRO A 110 15.13 -2.90 -16.43
C PRO A 110 15.03 -4.35 -15.92
N PRO A 111 15.20 -5.37 -16.79
CA PRO A 111 15.27 -6.76 -16.34
C PRO A 111 16.58 -7.03 -15.55
N PRO A 112 16.62 -8.11 -14.73
CA PRO A 112 17.79 -8.50 -13.95
C PRO A 112 19.02 -8.89 -14.79
#